data_AF-A0A847HGX4-F1
#
_entry.id   AF-A0A847HGX4-F1
#
_cell.length_a   1.000
_cell.length_b   1.000
_cell.length_c   1.000
_cell.angle_alpha   90.00
_cell.angle_beta   90.00
_cell.angle_gamma   90.00
#
_symmetry.space_group_name_H-M   'P 1'
#
loop_
_entity.id
_entity.type
_entity.pdbx_description
1 polymer ?
#
loop_
_entity_poly.entity_id
_entity_poly.type
_entity_poly.pdbx_seq_one_letter_code
_entity_poly.pdbx_strand_id
1 'polypeptide(L)'
;MRSLMEKFYAKSPGKRVFTIVAWLLVISLASTVYSFYNLATQLKAFNEASSFKETGFENIPASKGYAFIDEPLKNALAGWKALAGFSETVMIKSYGAQPNRLDEKVAEHDQEIITALKNFGTLDWKYLIIFASPQLDPLSDELAESFRKVRSVSRFIALYHRRYKQLYPEENSSFIFAAQVKLARLNDLTSPFLIGKMITVAIDGIAMRQITGLHNDGLLSDAETADCIDELKTSLATDKPMKTAMEDEFIFFKHAYGRLFSRAPLAMWILERYYGEPFDQYQKLSRETFDNPEFKFDMDLVSHNPVLMIAFPNFRKANFQAREKASQKSIMIATLEARLGLAGDTFDPWTGETLKSVKRENSTVFYSVGPNKVDDNASGDDILLPTNLEI
;
A
#
# COMPACT_ATOMS: atom_id res chain seq x y z
N MET A 1 -53.02 -16.56 18.75
CA MET A 1 -52.63 -17.90 19.23
C MET A 1 -53.79 -18.91 19.30
N ARG A 2 -54.97 -18.58 19.86
CA ARG A 2 -56.11 -19.53 19.96
C ARG A 2 -56.59 -20.11 18.61
N SER A 3 -56.75 -19.32 17.56
CA SER A 3 -57.23 -19.83 16.25
C SER A 3 -56.17 -20.61 15.43
N LEU A 4 -54.89 -20.51 15.81
CA LEU A 4 -53.79 -21.29 15.22
C LEU A 4 -53.73 -22.71 15.82
N MET A 5 -53.95 -22.83 17.13
CA MET A 5 -54.05 -24.13 17.80
C MET A 5 -55.28 -24.91 17.35
N GLU A 6 -56.44 -24.26 17.21
CA GLU A 6 -57.68 -24.93 16.76
C GLU A 6 -57.56 -25.50 15.33
N LYS A 7 -56.89 -24.78 14.41
CA LYS A 7 -56.61 -25.29 13.05
C LYS A 7 -55.60 -26.43 13.03
N PHE A 8 -54.75 -26.55 14.04
CA PHE A 8 -53.74 -27.61 14.17
C PHE A 8 -54.33 -28.93 14.66
N TYR A 9 -55.26 -28.85 15.62
CA TYR A 9 -55.89 -30.03 16.22
C TYR A 9 -57.05 -30.62 15.38
N ALA A 10 -57.58 -29.88 14.39
CA ALA A 10 -58.71 -30.34 13.57
C ALA A 10 -58.35 -31.24 12.36
N LYS A 11 -57.06 -31.49 12.05
CA LYS A 11 -56.65 -32.25 10.84
C LYS A 11 -55.88 -33.54 11.16
N SER A 12 -55.93 -34.50 10.23
CA SER A 12 -55.30 -35.83 10.31
C SER A 12 -53.79 -35.78 10.63
N PRO A 13 -53.22 -36.81 11.27
CA PRO A 13 -51.81 -36.82 11.72
C PRO A 13 -50.80 -36.43 10.64
N GLY A 14 -50.96 -36.94 9.41
CA GLY A 14 -50.09 -36.60 8.27
C GLY A 14 -50.16 -35.11 7.86
N LYS A 15 -51.34 -34.50 7.91
CA LYS A 15 -51.50 -33.06 7.63
C LYS A 15 -50.88 -32.21 8.75
N ARG A 16 -50.87 -32.69 10.00
CA ARG A 16 -50.17 -32.02 11.12
C ARG A 16 -48.66 -32.06 10.90
N VAL A 17 -48.09 -33.22 10.59
CA VAL A 17 -46.65 -33.37 10.29
C VAL A 17 -46.25 -32.46 9.13
N PHE A 18 -46.98 -32.49 8.02
CA PHE A 18 -46.68 -31.63 6.86
C PHE A 18 -46.77 -30.13 7.21
N THR A 19 -47.75 -29.74 8.02
CA THR A 19 -47.90 -28.35 8.47
C THR A 19 -46.75 -27.95 9.39
N ILE A 20 -46.34 -28.79 10.35
CA ILE A 20 -45.16 -28.55 11.21
C ILE A 20 -43.90 -28.37 10.34
N VAL A 21 -43.66 -29.29 9.40
CA VAL A 21 -42.50 -29.27 8.51
C VAL A 21 -42.51 -27.99 7.66
N ALA A 22 -43.64 -27.63 7.05
CA ALA A 22 -43.76 -26.41 6.26
C ALA A 22 -43.49 -25.14 7.10
N TRP A 23 -44.01 -25.06 8.33
CA TRP A 23 -43.72 -23.94 9.24
C TRP A 23 -42.26 -23.90 9.67
N LEU A 24 -41.64 -25.04 9.96
CA LEU A 24 -40.21 -25.12 10.28
C LEU A 24 -39.36 -24.65 9.10
N LEU A 25 -39.74 -25.01 7.86
CA LEU A 25 -39.07 -24.53 6.65
C LEU A 25 -39.23 -23.01 6.47
N VAL A 26 -40.43 -22.47 6.69
CA VAL A 26 -40.67 -21.02 6.60
C VAL A 26 -39.88 -20.26 7.68
N ILE A 27 -39.86 -20.76 8.93
CA ILE A 27 -39.10 -20.16 10.03
C ILE A 27 -37.60 -20.23 9.75
N SER A 28 -37.11 -21.37 9.22
CA SER A 28 -35.71 -21.56 8.83
C SER A 28 -35.31 -20.60 7.71
N LEU A 29 -36.15 -20.45 6.68
CA LEU A 29 -35.93 -19.52 5.58
C LEU A 29 -35.91 -18.07 6.08
N ALA A 30 -36.90 -17.66 6.86
CA ALA A 30 -36.98 -16.31 7.41
C ALA A 30 -35.77 -15.97 8.31
N SER A 31 -35.34 -16.92 9.16
CA SER A 31 -34.16 -16.75 10.02
C SER A 31 -32.87 -16.65 9.22
N THR A 32 -32.75 -17.44 8.16
CA THR A 32 -31.60 -17.40 7.24
C THR A 32 -31.53 -16.04 6.53
N VAL A 33 -32.63 -15.61 5.91
CA VAL A 33 -32.71 -14.31 5.21
C VAL A 33 -32.40 -13.16 6.17
N TYR A 34 -32.98 -13.16 7.37
CA TYR A 34 -32.71 -12.14 8.38
C TYR A 34 -31.23 -12.12 8.80
N SER A 35 -30.62 -13.29 9.00
CA SER A 35 -29.20 -13.36 9.37
C SER A 35 -28.28 -12.85 8.26
N PHE A 36 -28.58 -13.13 6.99
CA PHE A 36 -27.81 -12.62 5.86
C PHE A 36 -28.06 -11.13 5.62
N TYR A 37 -29.27 -10.63 5.86
CA TYR A 37 -29.55 -9.20 5.87
C TYR A 37 -28.74 -8.47 6.93
N ASN A 38 -28.67 -9.03 8.15
CA ASN A 38 -27.82 -8.49 9.22
C ASN A 38 -26.34 -8.53 8.83
N LEU A 39 -25.86 -9.66 8.30
CA LEU A 39 -24.48 -9.76 7.81
C LEU A 39 -24.16 -8.71 6.75
N ALA A 40 -25.03 -8.56 5.73
CA ALA A 40 -24.87 -7.54 4.69
C ALA A 40 -24.87 -6.12 5.26
N THR A 41 -25.72 -5.84 6.25
CA THR A 41 -25.76 -4.55 6.94
C THR A 41 -24.47 -4.30 7.73
N GLN A 42 -23.90 -5.33 8.37
CA GLN A 42 -22.63 -5.21 9.09
C GLN A 42 -21.44 -5.05 8.15
N LEU A 43 -21.41 -5.78 7.03
CA LEU A 43 -20.40 -5.59 5.98
C LEU A 43 -20.50 -4.20 5.34
N LYS A 44 -21.74 -3.72 5.13
CA LYS A 44 -22.00 -2.36 4.67
C LYS A 44 -21.51 -1.34 5.69
N ALA A 45 -21.85 -1.48 6.97
CA ALA A 45 -21.34 -0.59 8.02
C ALA A 45 -19.82 -0.63 8.16
N PHE A 46 -19.19 -1.78 7.93
CA PHE A 46 -17.73 -1.94 7.94
C PHE A 46 -17.07 -1.24 6.73
N ASN A 47 -17.69 -1.33 5.55
CA ASN A 47 -17.22 -0.65 4.32
C ASN A 47 -17.57 0.85 4.30
N GLU A 48 -18.68 1.23 4.92
CA GLU A 48 -19.21 2.59 5.00
C GLU A 48 -18.83 3.32 6.29
N ALA A 49 -17.98 2.72 7.16
CA ALA A 49 -17.25 3.40 8.23
C ALA A 49 -16.24 4.40 7.64
N SER A 50 -16.79 5.30 6.83
CA SER A 50 -16.20 6.32 5.96
C SER A 50 -15.85 7.58 6.75
N SER A 51 -15.70 7.47 8.06
CA SER A 51 -15.09 8.49 8.89
C SER A 51 -14.04 7.87 9.78
N PHE A 52 -13.08 7.17 9.18
CA PHE A 52 -11.81 7.03 9.86
C PHE A 52 -11.37 8.44 10.28
N LYS A 53 -11.17 8.64 11.58
CA LYS A 53 -10.71 9.91 12.11
C LYS A 53 -9.24 10.04 11.76
N GLU A 54 -8.95 10.89 10.78
CA GLU A 54 -7.58 11.19 10.38
C GLU A 54 -6.90 12.01 11.50
N THR A 55 -5.83 11.46 12.07
CA THR A 55 -5.02 12.17 13.06
C THR A 55 -4.10 13.19 12.38
N GLY A 56 -3.60 12.88 11.18
CA GLY A 56 -2.56 13.65 10.48
C GLY A 56 -1.19 13.38 11.09
N PHE A 57 -0.14 13.24 10.26
CA PHE A 57 1.20 12.90 10.76
C PHE A 57 1.72 13.88 11.80
N GLU A 58 1.41 15.17 11.65
CA GLU A 58 1.80 16.23 12.57
C GLU A 58 1.24 16.08 13.99
N ASN A 59 0.14 15.34 14.18
CA ASN A 59 -0.50 15.19 15.49
C ASN A 59 -0.20 13.84 16.15
N ILE A 60 0.43 12.89 15.44
CA ILE A 60 0.72 11.55 15.95
C ILE A 60 1.58 11.56 17.23
N PRO A 61 2.66 12.36 17.34
CA PRO A 61 3.43 12.36 18.57
C PRO A 61 2.61 12.84 19.77
N ALA A 62 1.78 13.87 19.58
CA ALA A 62 0.91 14.40 20.63
C ALA A 62 -0.15 13.38 21.06
N SER A 63 -0.79 12.69 20.10
CA SER A 63 -1.80 11.66 20.42
C SER A 63 -1.20 10.46 21.18
N LYS A 64 0.09 10.18 20.99
CA LYS A 64 0.83 9.15 21.72
C LYS A 64 1.40 9.60 23.07
N GLY A 65 1.15 10.84 23.48
CA GLY A 65 1.60 11.36 24.77
C GLY A 65 3.08 11.75 24.81
N TYR A 66 3.74 11.95 23.65
CA TYR A 66 5.08 12.53 23.62
C TYR A 66 4.99 14.01 24.03
N ALA A 67 5.33 14.29 25.30
CA ALA A 67 5.24 15.63 25.89
C ALA A 67 6.32 16.61 25.40
N PHE A 68 7.43 16.10 24.85
CA PHE A 68 8.51 16.90 24.30
C PHE A 68 8.89 16.36 22.91
N ILE A 69 8.69 17.20 21.90
CA ILE A 69 9.16 16.98 20.53
C ILE A 69 10.36 17.90 20.37
N ASP A 70 11.52 17.34 20.05
CA ASP A 70 12.70 18.16 19.80
C ASP A 70 12.57 18.98 18.50
N GLU A 71 13.41 20.01 18.38
CA GLU A 71 13.31 20.96 17.28
C GLU A 71 13.42 20.32 15.88
N PRO A 72 14.29 19.32 15.64
CA PRO A 72 14.34 18.61 14.35
C PRO A 72 13.01 17.96 13.96
N LEU A 73 12.38 17.20 14.88
CA LEU A 73 11.11 16.54 14.61
C LEU A 73 9.99 17.57 14.41
N LYS A 74 9.95 18.62 15.23
CA LYS A 74 8.98 19.71 15.08
C LYS A 74 9.08 20.40 13.72
N ASN A 75 10.30 20.68 13.25
CA ASN A 75 10.54 21.28 11.95
C ASN A 75 10.12 20.36 10.80
N ALA A 76 10.39 19.05 10.91
CA ALA A 76 9.95 18.08 9.92
C ALA A 76 8.43 17.99 9.82
N LEU A 77 7.71 18.01 10.96
CA LEU A 77 6.25 18.00 10.99
C LEU A 77 5.65 19.27 10.38
N ALA A 78 6.25 20.44 10.66
CA ALA A 78 5.88 21.69 10.01
C ALA A 78 6.14 21.64 8.49
N GLY A 79 7.28 21.06 8.08
CA GLY A 79 7.62 20.81 6.68
C GLY A 79 6.58 19.92 5.98
N TRP A 80 6.21 18.79 6.59
CA TRP A 80 5.13 17.92 6.10
C TRP A 80 3.83 18.69 5.89
N LYS A 81 3.40 19.45 6.90
CA LYS A 81 2.16 20.24 6.84
C LYS A 81 2.19 21.26 5.70
N ALA A 82 3.32 21.92 5.49
CA ALA A 82 3.50 22.85 4.39
C ALA A 82 3.44 22.15 3.02
N LEU A 83 4.16 21.03 2.86
CA LEU A 83 4.14 20.23 1.61
C LEU A 83 2.74 19.72 1.27
N ALA A 84 1.97 19.32 2.29
CA ALA A 84 0.57 18.97 2.13
C ALA A 84 -0.25 20.14 1.57
N GLY A 85 -0.14 21.32 2.18
CA GLY A 85 -0.83 22.54 1.71
C GLY A 85 -0.42 22.95 0.30
N PHE A 86 0.86 22.88 -0.05
CA PHE A 86 1.34 23.16 -1.41
C PHE A 86 0.80 22.16 -2.43
N SER A 87 0.74 20.86 -2.08
CA SER A 87 0.18 19.86 -2.99
C SER A 87 -1.29 20.08 -3.34
N GLU A 88 -2.02 20.86 -2.54
CA GLU A 88 -3.42 21.21 -2.79
C GLU A 88 -3.56 22.54 -3.54
N THR A 89 -2.65 23.49 -3.31
CA THR A 89 -2.76 24.87 -3.80
C THR A 89 -2.02 25.11 -5.11
N VAL A 90 -0.88 24.45 -5.32
CA VAL A 90 0.03 24.73 -6.45
C VAL A 90 0.27 23.54 -7.38
N MET A 91 -0.38 22.41 -7.13
CA MET A 91 -0.40 21.27 -8.07
C MET A 91 -1.75 21.19 -8.78
N ILE A 92 -1.72 21.25 -10.11
CA ILE A 92 -2.89 21.03 -10.96
C ILE A 92 -3.02 19.53 -11.20
N LYS A 93 -4.11 18.94 -10.67
CA LYS A 93 -4.42 17.52 -10.85
C LYS A 93 -4.89 17.25 -12.29
N SER A 94 -4.50 16.09 -12.79
CA SER A 94 -4.84 15.58 -14.12
C SER A 94 -6.34 15.64 -14.40
N TYR A 95 -6.66 16.05 -15.61
CA TYR A 95 -8.02 16.05 -16.15
C TYR A 95 -7.99 15.50 -17.58
N GLY A 96 -8.78 14.47 -17.84
CA GLY A 96 -8.78 13.77 -19.13
C GLY A 96 -7.42 13.14 -19.43
N ALA A 97 -6.82 13.51 -20.56
CA ALA A 97 -5.52 13.00 -21.02
C ALA A 97 -4.32 13.83 -20.54
N GLN A 98 -4.51 14.86 -19.72
CA GLN A 98 -3.41 15.72 -19.27
C GLN A 98 -2.79 15.18 -17.96
N PRO A 99 -1.45 15.04 -17.88
CA PRO A 99 -0.78 14.63 -16.65
C PRO A 99 -0.84 15.72 -15.57
N ASN A 100 -0.49 15.35 -14.34
CA ASN A 100 -0.36 16.34 -13.27
C ASN A 100 0.75 17.34 -13.61
N ARG A 101 0.57 18.60 -13.22
CA ARG A 101 1.56 19.65 -13.45
C ARG A 101 1.60 20.65 -12.30
N LEU A 102 2.67 21.41 -12.25
CA LEU A 102 2.81 22.54 -11.34
C LEU A 102 2.07 23.76 -11.91
N ASP A 103 1.37 24.48 -11.05
CA ASP A 103 0.81 25.80 -11.35
C ASP A 103 1.95 26.83 -11.49
N GLU A 104 1.72 27.91 -12.23
CA GLU A 104 2.71 29.00 -12.38
C GLU A 104 3.04 29.67 -11.04
N LYS A 105 2.07 29.69 -10.11
CA LYS A 105 2.23 30.22 -8.75
C LYS A 105 3.24 29.48 -7.90
N VAL A 106 3.71 28.30 -8.31
CA VAL A 106 4.80 27.60 -7.60
C VAL A 106 6.02 28.52 -7.42
N ALA A 107 6.31 29.37 -8.41
CA ALA A 107 7.44 30.29 -8.35
C ALA A 107 7.37 31.27 -7.16
N GLU A 108 6.16 31.63 -6.71
CA GLU A 108 5.94 32.53 -5.57
C GLU A 108 6.30 31.86 -4.23
N HIS A 109 6.37 30.52 -4.21
CA HIS A 109 6.57 29.70 -3.01
C HIS A 109 7.88 28.89 -3.03
N ASP A 110 8.75 29.06 -4.03
CA ASP A 110 9.95 28.20 -4.23
C ASP A 110 10.80 28.11 -2.95
N GLN A 111 11.06 29.22 -2.26
CA GLN A 111 11.86 29.23 -1.02
C GLN A 111 11.18 28.50 0.15
N GLU A 112 9.85 28.64 0.27
CA GLU A 112 9.06 27.98 1.30
C GLU A 112 9.03 26.46 1.06
N ILE A 113 8.87 26.05 -0.19
CA ILE A 113 8.89 24.64 -0.62
C ILE A 113 10.27 24.03 -0.36
N ILE A 114 11.36 24.71 -0.76
CA ILE A 114 12.73 24.26 -0.49
C ILE A 114 12.96 24.07 1.01
N THR A 115 12.52 25.03 1.82
CA THR A 115 12.66 24.95 3.28
C THR A 115 11.88 23.76 3.85
N ALA A 116 10.64 23.56 3.40
CA ALA A 116 9.81 22.43 3.83
C ALA A 116 10.42 21.07 3.43
N LEU A 117 10.94 20.96 2.21
CA LEU A 117 11.64 19.78 1.71
C LEU A 117 12.92 19.50 2.49
N LYS A 118 13.73 20.52 2.80
CA LYS A 118 14.94 20.34 3.62
C LYS A 118 14.58 19.87 5.03
N ASN A 119 13.61 20.51 5.68
CA ASN A 119 13.21 20.15 7.04
C ASN A 119 12.65 18.72 7.13
N PHE A 120 11.80 18.32 6.18
CA PHE A 120 11.25 16.97 6.15
C PHE A 120 12.28 15.93 5.67
N GLY A 121 12.99 16.25 4.59
CA GLY A 121 13.98 15.39 3.94
C GLY A 121 15.25 15.14 4.76
N THR A 122 15.54 15.95 5.79
CA THR A 122 16.68 15.75 6.71
C THR A 122 16.29 15.08 8.03
N LEU A 123 15.01 14.73 8.23
CA LEU A 123 14.55 14.06 9.44
C LEU A 123 15.30 12.73 9.66
N ASP A 124 15.99 12.58 10.77
CA ASP A 124 16.74 11.36 11.09
C ASP A 124 15.81 10.14 11.15
N TRP A 125 16.27 9.02 10.57
CA TRP A 125 15.58 7.73 10.55
C TRP A 125 15.15 7.25 11.94
N LYS A 126 15.90 7.61 12.99
CA LYS A 126 15.53 7.29 14.39
C LYS A 126 14.16 7.85 14.79
N TYR A 127 13.72 8.97 14.22
CA TYR A 127 12.43 9.58 14.55
C TYR A 127 11.26 8.86 13.88
N LEU A 128 11.49 8.10 12.80
CA LEU A 128 10.40 7.40 12.12
C LEU A 128 9.69 6.39 13.02
N ILE A 129 10.39 5.83 14.01
CA ILE A 129 9.80 4.89 14.99
C ILE A 129 8.69 5.53 15.84
N ILE A 130 8.71 6.85 16.04
CA ILE A 130 7.66 7.58 16.76
C ILE A 130 6.32 7.44 16.01
N PHE A 131 6.40 7.32 14.69
CA PHE A 131 5.25 7.15 13.81
C PHE A 131 4.86 5.69 13.59
N ALA A 132 5.68 4.72 14.04
CA ALA A 132 5.32 3.30 13.99
C ALA A 132 3.97 3.11 14.70
N SER A 133 2.95 2.77 13.92
CA SER A 133 1.60 2.65 14.45
C SER A 133 1.52 1.41 15.33
N PRO A 134 1.03 1.52 16.59
CA PRO A 134 0.68 0.35 17.38
C PRO A 134 -0.63 -0.29 16.90
N GLN A 135 -1.17 0.09 15.73
CA GLN A 135 -2.42 -0.45 15.17
C GLN A 135 -2.24 -1.90 14.70
N LEU A 136 -2.13 -2.79 15.68
CA LEU A 136 -2.73 -4.12 15.64
C LEU A 136 -4.13 -4.09 16.26
N ASP A 137 -4.62 -2.93 16.72
CA ASP A 137 -5.98 -2.80 17.26
C ASP A 137 -7.01 -2.60 16.14
N PRO A 138 -7.78 -3.65 15.79
CA PRO A 138 -8.82 -3.60 14.76
C PRO A 138 -10.06 -2.81 15.21
N LEU A 139 -10.09 -2.26 16.44
CA LEU A 139 -11.15 -1.40 16.97
C LEU A 139 -10.88 0.09 16.76
N SER A 140 -9.69 0.48 16.32
CA SER A 140 -9.38 1.89 16.12
C SER A 140 -10.03 2.39 14.83
N ASP A 141 -10.95 3.35 14.96
CA ASP A 141 -11.46 4.14 13.85
C ASP A 141 -10.47 5.26 13.46
N GLU A 142 -9.23 5.27 13.97
CA GLU A 142 -8.24 6.30 13.65
C GLU A 142 -7.37 5.87 12.47
N LEU A 143 -7.13 6.78 11.52
CA LEU A 143 -6.08 6.64 10.52
C LEU A 143 -5.00 7.66 10.76
N ALA A 144 -3.75 7.25 10.57
CA ALA A 144 -2.61 8.15 10.72
C ALA A 144 -2.69 9.35 9.75
N GLU A 145 -3.00 9.11 8.47
CA GLU A 145 -3.09 10.14 7.44
C GLU A 145 -3.89 9.65 6.22
N SER A 146 -4.45 10.58 5.46
CA SER A 146 -5.19 10.25 4.24
C SER A 146 -4.27 9.70 3.14
N PHE A 147 -4.51 8.48 2.66
CA PHE A 147 -3.75 7.90 1.54
C PHE A 147 -3.79 8.76 0.28
N ARG A 148 -4.89 9.50 0.05
CA ARG A 148 -5.01 10.45 -1.06
C ARG A 148 -4.05 11.62 -0.90
N LYS A 149 -3.95 12.18 0.30
CA LYS A 149 -3.05 13.29 0.65
C LYS A 149 -1.59 12.86 0.52
N VAL A 150 -1.20 11.73 1.12
CA VAL A 150 0.16 11.17 1.00
C VAL A 150 0.57 11.01 -0.48
N ARG A 151 -0.30 10.41 -1.30
CA ARG A 151 -0.02 10.23 -2.73
C ARG A 151 -0.01 11.56 -3.51
N SER A 152 -0.82 12.55 -3.12
CA SER A 152 -0.82 13.89 -3.71
C SER A 152 0.51 14.60 -3.45
N VAL A 153 0.99 14.57 -2.20
CA VAL A 153 2.26 15.16 -1.79
C VAL A 153 3.43 14.49 -2.52
N SER A 154 3.47 13.16 -2.60
CA SER A 154 4.52 12.46 -3.35
C SER A 154 4.58 12.92 -4.82
N ARG A 155 3.44 13.06 -5.50
CA ARG A 155 3.44 13.57 -6.88
C ARG A 155 3.92 15.01 -6.98
N PHE A 156 3.50 15.86 -6.05
CA PHE A 156 3.95 17.24 -5.97
C PHE A 156 5.48 17.32 -5.79
N ILE A 157 6.05 16.58 -4.85
CA ILE A 157 7.51 16.53 -4.62
C ILE A 157 8.24 16.09 -5.89
N ALA A 158 7.70 15.11 -6.62
CA ALA A 158 8.31 14.62 -7.86
C ALA A 158 8.34 15.64 -8.98
N LEU A 159 7.22 16.34 -9.19
CA LEU A 159 7.13 17.43 -10.16
C LEU A 159 8.07 18.58 -9.77
N TYR A 160 8.14 18.91 -8.48
CA TYR A 160 8.98 19.99 -7.97
C TYR A 160 10.47 19.69 -8.13
N HIS A 161 10.92 18.45 -7.93
CA HIS A 161 12.33 18.10 -8.10
C HIS A 161 12.83 18.37 -9.52
N ARG A 162 12.02 18.02 -10.53
CA ARG A 162 12.35 18.32 -11.94
C ARG A 162 12.48 19.83 -12.17
N ARG A 163 11.51 20.62 -11.68
CA ARG A 163 11.57 22.09 -11.73
C ARG A 163 12.82 22.62 -11.05
N TYR A 164 13.13 22.15 -9.84
CA TYR A 164 14.29 22.59 -9.06
C TYR A 164 15.60 22.36 -9.83
N LYS A 165 15.81 21.16 -10.41
CA LYS A 165 17.00 20.90 -11.23
C LYS A 165 17.07 21.73 -12.51
N GLN A 166 15.93 22.08 -13.10
CA GLN A 166 15.90 22.95 -14.28
C GLN A 166 16.26 24.40 -13.95
N LEU A 167 15.87 24.90 -12.76
CA LEU A 167 16.17 26.26 -12.32
C LEU A 167 17.55 26.41 -11.68
N TYR A 168 17.99 25.38 -10.96
CA TYR A 168 19.24 25.35 -10.20
C TYR A 168 20.07 24.11 -10.57
N PRO A 169 20.64 24.04 -11.80
CA PRO A 169 21.35 22.84 -12.27
C PRO A 169 22.55 22.45 -11.39
N GLU A 170 23.23 23.44 -10.83
CA GLU A 170 24.44 23.24 -10.00
C GLU A 170 24.12 22.96 -8.53
N GLU A 171 22.89 23.21 -8.07
CA GLU A 171 22.53 22.97 -6.67
C GLU A 171 22.22 21.50 -6.40
N ASN A 172 22.64 21.02 -5.23
CA ASN A 172 22.37 19.65 -4.77
C ASN A 172 20.89 19.52 -4.36
N SER A 173 20.18 18.64 -5.06
CA SER A 173 18.76 18.33 -4.91
C SER A 173 18.47 17.00 -4.20
N SER A 174 19.49 16.31 -3.67
CA SER A 174 19.35 15.00 -3.02
C SER A 174 18.35 15.01 -1.86
N PHE A 175 18.24 16.14 -1.15
CA PHE A 175 17.26 16.35 -0.09
C PHE A 175 15.80 16.18 -0.55
N ILE A 176 15.50 16.45 -1.83
CA ILE A 176 14.15 16.29 -2.41
C ILE A 176 13.85 14.80 -2.61
N PHE A 177 14.83 14.02 -3.05
CA PHE A 177 14.72 12.56 -3.15
C PHE A 177 14.61 11.90 -1.76
N ALA A 178 15.43 12.34 -0.80
CA ALA A 178 15.34 11.89 0.59
C ALA A 178 13.94 12.13 1.18
N ALA A 179 13.30 13.27 0.87
CA ALA A 179 11.92 13.55 1.29
C ALA A 179 10.91 12.53 0.72
N GLN A 180 11.05 12.09 -0.53
CA GLN A 180 10.20 11.02 -1.10
C GLN A 180 10.38 9.69 -0.38
N VAL A 181 11.65 9.31 -0.16
CA VAL A 181 12.00 8.04 0.48
C VAL A 181 11.48 8.01 1.92
N LYS A 182 11.63 9.12 2.66
CA LYS A 182 11.08 9.27 4.03
C LYS A 182 9.56 9.24 4.06
N LEU A 183 8.89 9.87 3.09
CA LEU A 183 7.43 9.81 2.99
C LEU A 183 6.93 8.37 2.79
N ALA A 184 7.60 7.60 1.93
CA ALA A 184 7.29 6.19 1.69
C ALA A 184 7.44 5.37 2.99
N ARG A 185 8.57 5.51 3.70
CA ARG A 185 8.82 4.76 4.94
C ARG A 185 7.88 5.18 6.07
N LEU A 186 7.58 6.47 6.18
CA LEU A 186 6.63 7.00 7.16
C LEU A 186 5.23 6.39 6.95
N ASN A 187 4.77 6.29 5.70
CA ASN A 187 3.51 5.62 5.37
C ASN A 187 3.54 4.11 5.71
N ASP A 188 4.64 3.42 5.41
CA ASP A 188 4.82 2.00 5.75
C ASP A 188 4.73 1.70 7.26
N LEU A 189 5.23 2.62 8.08
CA LEU A 189 5.22 2.52 9.54
C LEU A 189 3.88 2.93 10.17
N THR A 190 3.23 3.94 9.59
CA THR A 190 1.97 4.48 10.12
C THR A 190 0.75 3.65 9.69
N SER A 191 0.84 2.96 8.56
CA SER A 191 -0.20 2.07 8.06
C SER A 191 0.37 0.65 7.88
N PRO A 192 0.28 -0.21 8.92
CA PRO A 192 0.93 -1.52 8.93
C PRO A 192 0.33 -2.51 7.92
N PHE A 193 -0.92 -2.29 7.51
CA PHE A 193 -1.73 -3.19 6.66
C PHE A 193 -1.34 -3.21 5.17
N LEU A 194 -1.97 -4.10 4.40
CA LEU A 194 -1.71 -4.27 2.96
C LEU A 194 -1.97 -2.99 2.17
N ILE A 195 -3.03 -2.23 2.51
CA ILE A 195 -3.32 -0.96 1.83
C ILE A 195 -2.22 0.07 2.04
N GLY A 196 -1.68 0.17 3.25
CA GLY A 196 -0.54 1.02 3.57
C GLY A 196 0.67 0.66 2.72
N LYS A 197 1.00 -0.64 2.65
CA LYS A 197 2.09 -1.13 1.81
C LYS A 197 1.87 -0.81 0.32
N MET A 198 0.64 -0.87 -0.18
CA MET A 198 0.31 -0.50 -1.56
C MET A 198 0.50 0.98 -1.87
N ILE A 199 0.20 1.84 -0.91
CA ILE A 199 0.49 3.26 -1.05
C ILE A 199 1.99 3.50 -1.04
N THR A 200 2.76 2.83 -0.17
CA THR A 200 4.21 2.92 -0.14
C THR A 200 4.85 2.49 -1.47
N VAL A 201 4.42 1.35 -2.03
CA VAL A 201 4.89 0.87 -3.34
C VAL A 201 4.56 1.88 -4.45
N ALA A 202 3.41 2.54 -4.38
CA ALA A 202 3.05 3.58 -5.33
C ALA A 202 3.92 4.83 -5.21
N ILE A 203 4.28 5.25 -3.98
CA ILE A 203 5.19 6.37 -3.71
C ILE A 203 6.59 6.04 -4.22
N ASP A 204 7.10 4.84 -3.92
CA ASP A 204 8.38 4.36 -4.45
C ASP A 204 8.38 4.39 -5.98
N GLY A 205 7.29 3.96 -6.62
CA GLY A 205 7.15 4.05 -8.09
C GLY A 205 7.18 5.48 -8.64
N ILE A 206 6.67 6.46 -7.91
CA ILE A 206 6.78 7.89 -8.27
C ILE A 206 8.25 8.35 -8.14
N ALA A 207 8.89 8.05 -7.01
CA ALA A 207 10.27 8.40 -6.74
C ALA A 207 11.24 7.77 -7.76
N MET A 208 11.01 6.51 -8.13
CA MET A 208 11.80 5.80 -9.15
C MET A 208 11.67 6.44 -10.53
N ARG A 209 10.46 6.78 -10.97
CA ARG A 209 10.25 7.47 -12.26
C ARG A 209 10.97 8.82 -12.29
N GLN A 210 10.88 9.57 -11.19
CA GLN A 210 11.53 10.85 -11.02
C GLN A 210 13.06 10.74 -11.13
N ILE A 211 13.70 9.87 -10.34
CA ILE A 211 15.16 9.72 -10.35
C ILE A 211 15.66 9.13 -11.68
N THR A 212 14.94 8.17 -12.27
CA THR A 212 15.25 7.67 -13.62
C THR A 212 15.20 8.78 -14.66
N GLY A 213 14.18 9.65 -14.61
CA GLY A 213 14.08 10.80 -15.50
C GLY A 213 15.24 11.78 -15.35
N LEU A 214 15.61 12.13 -14.11
CA LEU A 214 16.75 13.03 -13.86
C LEU A 214 18.09 12.42 -14.28
N HIS A 215 18.28 11.11 -14.08
CA HIS A 215 19.47 10.40 -14.53
C HIS A 215 19.58 10.40 -16.06
N ASN A 216 18.50 10.02 -16.76
CA ASN A 216 18.48 9.95 -18.22
C ASN A 216 18.67 11.32 -18.87
N ASP A 217 18.13 12.38 -18.25
CA ASP A 217 18.28 13.75 -18.73
C ASP A 217 19.64 14.37 -18.36
N GLY A 218 20.53 13.63 -17.67
CA GLY A 218 21.86 14.10 -17.27
C GLY A 218 21.84 15.21 -16.20
N LEU A 219 20.75 15.32 -15.44
CA LEU A 219 20.51 16.39 -14.47
C LEU A 219 21.05 16.10 -13.06
N LEU A 220 21.63 14.93 -12.83
CA LEU A 220 22.23 14.57 -11.54
C LEU A 220 23.74 14.79 -11.58
N SER A 221 24.29 15.57 -10.66
CA SER A 221 25.74 15.64 -10.41
C SER A 221 26.27 14.35 -9.77
N ASP A 222 27.59 14.18 -9.73
CA ASP A 222 28.21 13.00 -9.12
C ASP A 222 27.98 12.93 -7.61
N ALA A 223 27.99 14.09 -6.92
CA ALA A 223 27.66 14.18 -5.50
C ALA A 223 26.20 13.79 -5.23
N GLU A 224 25.25 14.30 -6.03
CA GLU A 224 23.84 13.90 -5.93
C GLU A 224 23.64 12.41 -6.23
N THR A 225 24.43 11.86 -7.17
CA THR A 225 24.39 10.44 -7.52
C THR A 225 24.80 9.58 -6.32
N ALA A 226 25.88 9.96 -5.62
CA ALA A 226 26.31 9.28 -4.41
C ALA A 226 25.25 9.34 -3.28
N ASP A 227 24.70 10.53 -3.01
CA ASP A 227 23.64 10.71 -2.02
C ASP A 227 22.40 9.84 -2.35
N CYS A 228 22.02 9.76 -3.62
CA CYS A 228 20.89 8.95 -4.06
C CYS A 228 21.14 7.44 -3.89
N ILE A 229 22.37 6.98 -4.10
CA ILE A 229 22.75 5.58 -3.85
C ILE A 229 22.52 5.23 -2.37
N ASP A 230 22.99 6.09 -1.46
CA ASP A 230 22.86 5.87 -0.01
C ASP A 230 21.40 5.89 0.45
N GLU A 231 20.59 6.80 -0.09
CA GLU A 231 19.14 6.85 0.16
C GLU A 231 18.41 5.62 -0.41
N LEU A 232 18.77 5.14 -1.60
CA LEU A 232 18.19 3.91 -2.18
C LEU A 232 18.55 2.67 -1.36
N LYS A 233 19.81 2.55 -0.92
CA LYS A 233 20.26 1.46 -0.04
C LYS A 233 19.51 1.48 1.28
N THR A 234 19.35 2.65 1.88
CA THR A 234 18.59 2.81 3.13
C THR A 234 17.11 2.52 2.91
N SER A 235 16.52 2.96 1.79
CA SER A 235 15.14 2.66 1.41
C SER A 235 14.89 1.15 1.29
N LEU A 236 15.82 0.40 0.70
CA LEU A 236 15.74 -1.06 0.62
C LEU A 236 15.88 -1.73 1.99
N ALA A 237 16.84 -1.28 2.80
CA ALA A 237 17.08 -1.85 4.13
C ALA A 237 15.92 -1.60 5.11
N THR A 238 15.20 -0.49 4.95
CA THR A 238 14.07 -0.09 5.80
C THR A 238 12.71 -0.41 5.20
N ASP A 239 12.65 -1.07 4.04
CA ASP A 239 11.39 -1.47 3.41
C ASP A 239 10.72 -2.58 4.22
N LYS A 240 9.47 -2.35 4.65
CA LYS A 240 8.72 -3.36 5.41
C LYS A 240 8.39 -4.53 4.49
N PRO A 241 8.75 -5.79 4.82
CA PRO A 241 8.42 -6.92 3.96
C PRO A 241 6.91 -7.07 3.72
N MET A 242 6.51 -7.44 2.50
CA MET A 242 5.11 -7.69 2.16
C MET A 242 4.46 -8.75 3.08
N LYS A 243 5.25 -9.74 3.49
CA LYS A 243 4.83 -10.79 4.42
C LYS A 243 4.38 -10.24 5.77
N THR A 244 5.09 -9.26 6.32
CA THR A 244 4.71 -8.60 7.57
C THR A 244 3.36 -7.90 7.42
N ALA A 245 3.16 -7.14 6.34
CA ALA A 245 1.87 -6.47 6.09
C ALA A 245 0.69 -7.45 5.94
N MET A 246 0.93 -8.64 5.38
CA MET A 246 -0.10 -9.69 5.32
C MET A 246 -0.39 -10.35 6.66
N GLU A 247 0.63 -10.52 7.49
CA GLU A 247 0.46 -11.07 8.84
C GLU A 247 -0.37 -10.10 9.69
N ASP A 248 -0.09 -8.79 9.57
CA ASP A 248 -0.90 -7.73 10.20
C ASP A 248 -2.34 -7.73 9.68
N GLU A 249 -2.54 -7.85 8.36
CA GLU A 249 -3.87 -7.97 7.74
C GLU A 249 -4.60 -9.23 8.21
N PHE A 250 -3.88 -10.34 8.44
CA PHE A 250 -4.49 -11.59 8.90
C PHE A 250 -4.96 -11.47 10.35
N ILE A 251 -4.19 -10.80 11.20
CA ILE A 251 -4.57 -10.50 12.58
C ILE A 251 -5.84 -9.64 12.56
N PHE A 252 -5.85 -8.58 11.76
CA PHE A 252 -7.03 -7.73 11.56
C PHE A 252 -8.25 -8.54 11.09
N PHE A 253 -8.07 -9.39 10.08
CA PHE A 253 -9.11 -10.26 9.55
C PHE A 253 -9.72 -11.16 10.62
N LYS A 254 -8.91 -11.82 11.44
CA LYS A 254 -9.40 -12.68 12.54
C LYS A 254 -10.32 -11.94 13.49
N HIS A 255 -9.92 -10.73 13.90
CA HIS A 255 -10.72 -9.93 14.80
C HIS A 255 -12.00 -9.39 14.16
N ALA A 256 -11.93 -8.91 12.92
CA ALA A 256 -13.10 -8.48 12.16
C ALA A 256 -14.10 -9.64 11.98
N TYR A 257 -13.59 -10.82 11.65
CA TYR A 257 -14.37 -12.04 11.50
C TYR A 257 -15.08 -12.43 12.80
N GLY A 258 -14.39 -12.40 13.95
CA GLY A 258 -14.99 -12.67 15.25
C GLY A 258 -16.16 -11.74 15.59
N ARG A 259 -16.10 -10.46 15.18
CA ARG A 259 -17.22 -9.52 15.33
C ARG A 259 -18.38 -9.83 14.40
N LEU A 260 -18.10 -10.19 13.15
CA LEU A 260 -19.15 -10.60 12.22
C LEU A 260 -19.86 -11.86 12.74
N PHE A 261 -19.11 -12.81 13.28
CA PHE A 261 -19.64 -14.02 13.90
C PHE A 261 -20.54 -13.72 15.10
N SER A 262 -20.15 -12.79 15.98
CA SER A 262 -21.01 -12.42 17.13
C SER A 262 -22.28 -11.68 16.72
N ARG A 263 -22.27 -10.95 15.59
CA ARG A 263 -23.41 -10.15 15.11
C ARG A 263 -24.33 -10.91 14.14
N ALA A 264 -23.83 -11.90 13.42
CA ALA A 264 -24.58 -12.70 12.46
C ALA A 264 -24.23 -14.21 12.53
N PRO A 265 -24.35 -14.85 13.71
CA PRO A 265 -23.81 -16.19 13.94
C PRO A 265 -24.37 -17.26 13.00
N LEU A 266 -25.67 -17.19 12.67
CA LEU A 266 -26.31 -18.17 11.77
C LEU A 266 -25.78 -18.05 10.35
N ALA A 267 -25.65 -16.84 9.80
CA ALA A 267 -25.11 -16.62 8.46
C ALA A 267 -23.64 -17.05 8.40
N MET A 268 -22.84 -16.71 9.42
CA MET A 268 -21.43 -17.10 9.47
C MET A 268 -21.25 -18.62 9.58
N TRP A 269 -22.06 -19.30 10.41
CA TRP A 269 -22.08 -20.76 10.48
C TRP A 269 -22.47 -21.41 9.14
N ILE A 270 -23.48 -20.86 8.44
CA ILE A 270 -23.85 -21.32 7.10
C ILE A 270 -22.67 -21.16 6.14
N LEU A 271 -22.01 -20.00 6.14
CA LEU A 271 -20.85 -19.77 5.27
C LEU A 271 -19.70 -20.73 5.56
N GLU A 272 -19.34 -20.96 6.82
CA GLU A 272 -18.32 -21.95 7.20
C GLU A 272 -18.72 -23.36 6.78
N ARG A 273 -20.00 -23.72 6.89
CA ARG A 273 -20.47 -25.06 6.56
C ARG A 273 -20.38 -25.37 5.06
N TYR A 274 -20.68 -24.39 4.20
CA TYR A 274 -20.70 -24.59 2.75
C TYR A 274 -19.37 -24.26 2.08
N TYR A 275 -18.63 -23.30 2.61
CA TYR A 275 -17.42 -22.78 1.99
C TYR A 275 -16.15 -23.08 2.80
N GLY A 276 -16.26 -23.66 4.00
CA GLY A 276 -15.13 -24.00 4.87
C GLY A 276 -14.68 -22.85 5.79
N GLU A 277 -13.76 -23.18 6.70
CA GLU A 277 -13.19 -22.22 7.64
C GLU A 277 -12.32 -21.17 6.90
N PRO A 278 -12.59 -19.86 7.08
CA PRO A 278 -11.90 -18.84 6.33
C PRO A 278 -10.47 -18.60 6.80
N PHE A 279 -10.12 -18.93 8.05
CA PHE A 279 -8.74 -18.76 8.55
C PHE A 279 -7.78 -19.74 7.88
N ASP A 280 -8.17 -21.02 7.79
CA ASP A 280 -7.38 -22.05 7.13
C ASP A 280 -7.22 -21.75 5.64
N GLN A 281 -8.31 -21.32 5.00
CA GLN A 281 -8.26 -20.87 3.61
C GLN A 281 -7.30 -19.70 3.45
N TYR A 282 -7.44 -18.63 4.23
CA TYR A 282 -6.52 -17.48 4.19
C TYR A 282 -5.05 -17.91 4.30
N GLN A 283 -4.73 -18.76 5.29
CA GLN A 283 -3.37 -19.24 5.49
C GLN A 283 -2.87 -20.05 4.31
N LYS A 284 -3.72 -20.90 3.73
CA LYS A 284 -3.43 -21.65 2.52
C LYS A 284 -3.18 -20.70 1.34
N LEU A 285 -4.06 -19.72 1.10
CA LEU A 285 -3.89 -18.76 -0.01
C LEU A 285 -2.58 -17.97 0.16
N SER A 286 -2.30 -17.53 1.39
CA SER A 286 -1.09 -16.77 1.74
C SER A 286 0.18 -17.57 1.45
N ARG A 287 0.26 -18.82 1.92
CA ARG A 287 1.39 -19.71 1.65
C ARG A 287 1.56 -19.98 0.16
N GLU A 288 0.50 -20.42 -0.51
CA GLU A 288 0.53 -20.75 -1.94
C GLU A 288 0.93 -19.55 -2.79
N THR A 289 0.49 -18.34 -2.46
CA THR A 289 0.81 -17.12 -3.23
C THR A 289 2.23 -16.61 -2.98
N PHE A 290 2.79 -16.81 -1.78
CA PHE A 290 4.18 -16.45 -1.50
C PHE A 290 5.17 -17.45 -2.09
N ASP A 291 4.87 -18.74 -1.93
CA ASP A 291 5.77 -19.83 -2.31
C ASP A 291 5.72 -20.07 -3.83
N ASN A 292 4.61 -19.71 -4.49
CA ASN A 292 4.45 -19.85 -5.93
C ASN A 292 3.82 -18.60 -6.59
N PRO A 293 4.64 -17.67 -7.13
CA PRO A 293 4.17 -16.47 -7.83
C PRO A 293 3.31 -16.76 -9.08
N GLU A 294 3.41 -17.95 -9.65
CA GLU A 294 2.67 -18.40 -10.84
C GLU A 294 1.32 -19.03 -10.51
N PHE A 295 1.05 -19.31 -9.23
CA PHE A 295 -0.19 -19.93 -8.79
C PHE A 295 -1.41 -19.11 -9.27
N LYS A 296 -2.24 -19.72 -10.12
CA LYS A 296 -3.48 -19.11 -10.59
C LYS A 296 -4.54 -19.23 -9.51
N PHE A 297 -4.79 -18.12 -8.84
CA PHE A 297 -5.91 -17.98 -7.92
C PHE A 297 -7.21 -17.72 -8.69
N ASP A 298 -8.01 -18.76 -8.92
CA ASP A 298 -9.42 -18.59 -9.27
C ASP A 298 -10.21 -18.38 -7.97
N MET A 299 -10.29 -17.11 -7.52
CA MET A 299 -11.19 -16.68 -6.45
C MET A 299 -12.63 -16.64 -6.97
N ASP A 300 -13.18 -17.80 -7.35
CA ASP A 300 -14.60 -17.91 -7.65
C ASP A 300 -15.41 -17.98 -6.33
N LEU A 301 -16.59 -17.34 -6.32
CA LEU A 301 -17.57 -17.39 -5.23
C LEU A 301 -17.99 -18.82 -4.90
N VAL A 302 -17.85 -19.73 -5.86
CA VAL A 302 -18.20 -21.15 -5.72
C VAL A 302 -17.14 -21.93 -4.94
N SER A 303 -15.88 -21.50 -4.96
CA SER A 303 -14.74 -22.25 -4.41
C SER A 303 -14.18 -21.68 -3.10
N HIS A 304 -14.53 -20.45 -2.72
CA HIS A 304 -13.95 -19.76 -1.56
C HIS A 304 -15.00 -19.16 -0.63
N ASN A 305 -14.64 -19.02 0.65
CA ASN A 305 -15.46 -18.30 1.61
C ASN A 305 -15.67 -16.84 1.14
N PRO A 306 -16.92 -16.38 0.93
CA PRO A 306 -17.19 -15.03 0.40
C PRO A 306 -16.60 -13.89 1.24
N VAL A 307 -16.40 -14.12 2.55
CA VAL A 307 -15.79 -13.13 3.45
C VAL A 307 -14.31 -12.91 3.12
N LEU A 308 -13.61 -13.94 2.62
CA LEU A 308 -12.23 -13.82 2.15
C LEU A 308 -12.11 -13.04 0.85
N MET A 309 -13.08 -13.15 -0.06
CA MET A 309 -13.05 -12.40 -1.32
C MET A 309 -13.04 -10.88 -1.10
N ILE A 310 -13.67 -10.42 -0.02
CA ILE A 310 -13.70 -9.00 0.37
C ILE A 310 -12.37 -8.58 1.01
N ALA A 311 -11.74 -9.45 1.81
CA ALA A 311 -10.50 -9.16 2.51
C ALA A 311 -9.25 -9.30 1.63
N PHE A 312 -9.30 -10.13 0.57
CA PHE A 312 -8.13 -10.54 -0.22
C PHE A 312 -8.08 -10.13 -1.70
N PRO A 313 -8.66 -9.01 -2.16
CA PRO A 313 -8.95 -8.85 -3.57
C PRO A 313 -7.72 -8.68 -4.48
N ASN A 314 -6.54 -8.31 -3.97
CA ASN A 314 -5.39 -7.96 -4.83
C ASN A 314 -4.00 -8.34 -4.30
N PHE A 315 -3.89 -9.28 -3.35
CA PHE A 315 -2.61 -9.59 -2.72
C PHE A 315 -1.49 -9.98 -3.71
N ARG A 316 -1.79 -10.82 -4.72
CA ARG A 316 -0.79 -11.24 -5.71
C ARG A 316 -0.22 -10.05 -6.50
N LYS A 317 -1.10 -9.19 -7.01
CA LYS A 317 -0.71 -7.99 -7.75
C LYS A 317 0.15 -7.07 -6.88
N ALA A 318 -0.25 -6.93 -5.61
CA ALA A 318 0.49 -6.18 -4.61
C ALA A 318 1.90 -6.74 -4.40
N ASN A 319 2.02 -8.05 -4.19
CA ASN A 319 3.31 -8.71 -3.98
C ASN A 319 4.24 -8.58 -5.21
N PHE A 320 3.69 -8.78 -6.41
CA PHE A 320 4.40 -8.58 -7.66
C PHE A 320 4.94 -7.14 -7.76
N GLN A 321 4.06 -6.15 -7.58
CA GLN A 321 4.45 -4.73 -7.66
C GLN A 321 5.50 -4.36 -6.61
N ALA A 322 5.39 -4.88 -5.38
CA ALA A 322 6.38 -4.63 -4.34
C ALA A 322 7.77 -5.17 -4.71
N ARG A 323 7.84 -6.41 -5.20
CA ARG A 323 9.09 -7.01 -5.66
C ARG A 323 9.65 -6.28 -6.88
N GLU A 324 8.79 -5.90 -7.82
CA GLU A 324 9.17 -5.11 -8.99
C GLU A 324 9.82 -3.78 -8.59
N LYS A 325 9.23 -3.06 -7.61
CA LYS A 325 9.80 -1.80 -7.12
C LYS A 325 11.10 -2.00 -6.34
N ALA A 326 11.23 -3.09 -5.57
CA ALA A 326 12.49 -3.43 -4.93
C ALA A 326 13.60 -3.71 -5.97
N SER A 327 13.31 -4.50 -7.00
CA SER A 327 14.25 -4.75 -8.10
C SER A 327 14.58 -3.47 -8.87
N GLN A 328 13.61 -2.58 -9.13
CA GLN A 328 13.87 -1.28 -9.77
C GLN A 328 14.81 -0.39 -8.94
N LYS A 329 14.67 -0.35 -7.61
CA LYS A 329 15.62 0.34 -6.73
C LYS A 329 17.03 -0.25 -6.84
N SER A 330 17.13 -1.59 -6.81
CA SER A 330 18.41 -2.28 -6.97
C SER A 330 19.07 -1.99 -8.33
N ILE A 331 18.30 -2.06 -9.41
CA ILE A 331 18.75 -1.72 -10.77
C ILE A 331 19.25 -0.27 -10.82
N MET A 332 18.55 0.66 -10.19
CA MET A 332 18.98 2.06 -10.13
C MET A 332 20.28 2.21 -9.35
N ILE A 333 20.44 1.53 -8.21
CA ILE A 333 21.72 1.53 -7.46
C ILE A 333 22.86 1.07 -8.38
N ALA A 334 22.70 -0.08 -9.06
CA ALA A 334 23.71 -0.61 -9.97
C ALA A 334 24.04 0.38 -11.11
N THR A 335 23.00 1.03 -11.65
CA THR A 335 23.13 2.02 -12.73
C THR A 335 23.91 3.26 -12.27
N LEU A 336 23.61 3.79 -11.07
CA LEU A 336 24.30 4.94 -10.50
C LEU A 336 25.73 4.59 -10.06
N GLU A 337 25.96 3.41 -9.49
CA GLU A 337 27.31 2.92 -9.11
C GLU A 337 28.19 2.77 -10.35
N ALA A 338 27.67 2.16 -11.42
CA ALA A 338 28.40 2.00 -12.68
C ALA A 338 28.77 3.36 -13.30
N ARG A 339 27.87 4.37 -13.20
CA ARG A 339 28.16 5.75 -13.64
C ARG A 339 29.35 6.35 -12.90
N LEU A 340 29.47 6.10 -11.59
CA LEU A 340 30.57 6.60 -10.75
C LEU A 340 31.85 5.75 -10.86
N GLY A 341 31.87 4.70 -11.70
CA GLY A 341 33.01 3.79 -11.81
C GLY A 341 33.20 2.87 -10.59
N LEU A 342 32.15 2.71 -9.78
CA LEU A 342 32.16 1.81 -8.63
C LEU A 342 31.83 0.38 -9.06
N ALA A 343 32.52 -0.60 -8.47
CA ALA A 343 32.20 -2.01 -8.69
C ALA A 343 30.94 -2.37 -7.89
N GLY A 344 29.81 -2.52 -8.58
CA GLY A 344 28.54 -2.90 -7.96
C GLY A 344 28.29 -4.41 -8.07
N ASP A 345 28.51 -5.15 -6.97
CA ASP A 345 27.85 -6.45 -6.76
C ASP A 345 26.45 -6.18 -6.23
N THR A 346 25.56 -5.75 -7.11
CA THR A 346 24.20 -5.36 -6.72
C THR A 346 23.28 -6.58 -6.76
N PHE A 347 22.65 -6.86 -5.61
CA PHE A 347 21.76 -7.99 -5.37
C PHE A 347 20.39 -7.80 -6.02
N ASP A 348 19.86 -8.81 -6.72
CA ASP A 348 18.50 -8.84 -7.22
C ASP A 348 17.52 -9.35 -6.14
N PRO A 349 16.63 -8.49 -5.61
CA PRO A 349 15.64 -8.89 -4.61
C PRO A 349 14.64 -9.95 -5.11
N TRP A 350 14.54 -10.13 -6.42
CA TRP A 350 13.63 -11.10 -7.00
C TRP A 350 14.18 -12.53 -6.95
N THR A 351 15.42 -12.71 -7.42
CA THR A 351 16.05 -14.03 -7.60
C THR A 351 16.93 -14.43 -6.43
N GLY A 352 17.44 -13.46 -5.67
CA GLY A 352 18.48 -13.70 -4.66
C GLY A 352 19.90 -13.75 -5.22
N GLU A 353 20.07 -13.50 -6.53
CA GLU A 353 21.35 -13.57 -7.23
C GLU A 353 21.85 -12.16 -7.56
N THR A 354 22.97 -12.04 -8.26
CA THR A 354 23.44 -10.74 -8.77
C THR A 354 22.57 -10.29 -9.95
N LEU A 355 22.38 -8.97 -10.07
CA LEU A 355 21.67 -8.41 -11.22
C LEU A 355 22.39 -8.75 -12.53
N LYS A 356 21.60 -9.11 -13.56
CA LYS A 356 22.14 -9.27 -14.91
C LYS A 356 22.37 -7.91 -15.55
N SER A 357 23.28 -7.88 -16.52
CA SER A 357 23.54 -6.69 -17.31
C SER A 357 23.78 -7.03 -18.77
N VAL A 358 23.37 -6.13 -19.66
CA VAL A 358 23.64 -6.19 -21.09
C VAL A 358 24.24 -4.87 -21.55
N LYS A 359 25.29 -4.94 -22.35
CA LYS A 359 25.84 -3.75 -23.01
C LYS A 359 24.95 -3.38 -24.19
N ARG A 360 24.34 -2.20 -24.15
CA ARG A 360 23.75 -1.53 -25.32
C ARG A 360 24.72 -0.45 -25.78
N GLU A 361 24.62 -0.05 -27.04
CA GLU A 361 25.62 0.73 -27.82
C GLU A 361 26.49 1.72 -27.01
N ASN A 362 25.90 2.51 -26.10
CA ASN A 362 26.61 3.47 -25.24
C ASN A 362 26.37 3.33 -23.72
N SER A 363 25.70 2.28 -23.25
CA SER A 363 25.40 2.12 -21.82
C SER A 363 25.25 0.66 -21.37
N THR A 364 25.60 0.40 -20.12
CA THR A 364 25.28 -0.86 -19.45
C THR A 364 23.85 -0.78 -18.92
N VAL A 365 22.99 -1.70 -19.37
CA VAL A 365 21.61 -1.81 -18.88
C VAL A 365 21.56 -2.98 -17.90
N PHE A 366 21.25 -2.67 -16.64
CA PHE A 366 20.99 -3.67 -15.60
C PHE A 366 19.52 -4.07 -15.60
N TYR A 367 19.25 -5.34 -15.31
CA TYR A 367 17.89 -5.87 -15.26
C TYR A 367 17.77 -7.03 -14.28
N SER A 368 16.56 -7.25 -13.77
CA SER A 368 16.21 -8.47 -13.06
C SER A 368 15.46 -9.38 -14.02
N VAL A 369 15.82 -10.67 -14.03
CA VAL A 369 15.20 -11.70 -14.88
C VAL A 369 13.76 -12.04 -14.49
N GLY A 370 13.23 -11.36 -13.48
CA GLY A 370 11.85 -11.50 -13.05
C GLY A 370 11.47 -12.94 -12.68
N PRO A 371 10.18 -13.29 -12.77
CA PRO A 371 9.69 -14.61 -12.37
C PRO A 371 10.22 -15.76 -13.23
N ASN A 372 10.51 -15.52 -14.50
CA ASN A 372 10.84 -16.59 -15.45
C ASN A 372 12.30 -17.04 -15.39
N LYS A 373 13.21 -16.31 -14.72
CA LYS A 373 14.63 -16.64 -14.46
C LYS A 373 15.52 -17.03 -15.66
N VAL A 374 15.00 -16.99 -16.89
CA VAL A 374 15.60 -17.67 -18.06
C VAL A 374 16.04 -16.69 -19.15
N ASP A 375 15.71 -15.40 -19.05
CA ASP A 375 16.09 -14.43 -20.09
C ASP A 375 17.52 -13.88 -19.87
N ASP A 376 18.28 -13.80 -20.96
CA ASP A 376 19.63 -13.25 -21.04
C ASP A 376 19.68 -11.93 -21.84
N ASN A 377 18.55 -11.50 -22.42
CA ASN A 377 18.48 -10.42 -23.40
C ASN A 377 17.67 -9.19 -22.94
N ALA A 378 17.29 -9.09 -21.67
CA ALA A 378 16.47 -7.98 -21.16
C ALA A 378 15.14 -7.84 -21.94
N SER A 379 14.43 -8.96 -22.15
CA SER A 379 13.21 -9.04 -22.96
C SER A 379 12.07 -9.75 -22.20
N GLY A 380 10.87 -9.79 -22.78
CA GLY A 380 9.73 -10.47 -22.15
C GLY A 380 9.32 -9.88 -20.79
N ASP A 381 9.42 -10.69 -19.73
CA ASP A 381 8.96 -10.39 -18.37
C ASP A 381 10.06 -9.82 -17.44
N ASP A 382 11.20 -9.44 -18.02
CA ASP A 382 12.32 -8.83 -17.29
C ASP A 382 11.93 -7.47 -16.69
N ILE A 383 12.44 -7.21 -15.50
CA ILE A 383 12.18 -5.98 -14.77
C ILE A 383 13.29 -4.98 -15.09
N LEU A 384 12.89 -3.86 -15.67
CA LEU A 384 13.73 -2.73 -16.04
C LEU A 384 13.37 -1.49 -15.23
N LEU A 385 14.23 -0.47 -15.30
CA LEU A 385 13.88 0.87 -14.85
C LEU A 385 12.63 1.37 -15.59
N PRO A 386 11.74 2.11 -14.91
CA PRO A 386 10.54 2.61 -15.54
C PRO A 386 10.90 3.58 -16.67
N THR A 387 10.30 3.40 -17.84
CA THR A 387 10.42 4.35 -18.95
C THR A 387 9.77 5.68 -18.58
N ASN A 388 10.29 6.80 -19.07
CA ASN A 388 9.74 8.14 -18.89
C ASN A 388 8.30 8.22 -19.45
N LEU A 389 7.30 7.88 -18.64
CA LEU A 389 5.88 8.09 -18.91
C LEU A 389 5.26 8.80 -17.70
N GLU A 390 4.85 10.03 -17.97
CA GLU A 390 3.96 10.94 -17.23
C GLU A 390 3.80 10.68 -15.72
N ILE A 391 4.43 11.53 -14.89
CA ILE A 391 4.39 11.44 -13.40
C ILE A 391 2.96 11.56 -12.84
#